data_AF-A0A1I5A4P5-F1
#
_entry.id   AF-A0A1I5A4P5-F1
#
_cell.length_a   1.000
_cell.length_b   1.000
_cell.length_c   1.000
_cell.angle_alpha   90.00
_cell.angle_beta   90.00
_cell.angle_gamma   90.00
#
_symmetry.space_group_name_H-M   'P 1'
#
loop_
_entity.id
_entity.type
_entity.pdbx_description
1 polymer ?
#
loop_
_entity_poly.entity_id
_entity_poly.type
_entity_poly.pdbx_seq_one_letter_code
_entity_poly.pdbx_strand_id
1 'polypeptide(L)'
;MENTPANEQQETRLNNMVGLVVLLLSVVMAFGKIKDDNIVQSIQQSKIQAVDTWNEYQAKKLKLHLAENNILLLKSLPQTGHTRGSIATLEKEVARYTKEAAGLQEAARGHERKAEELNIRDDQLDLAEALLSIAIALAGITAITRQRWMLLTSAGTGTCGLAFTVAAFAGWDWHPEVLIRFLT
;
A
#
# COMPACT_ATOMS: atom_id res chain seq x y z
N MET A 1 -29.75 42.71 32.08
CA MET A 1 -30.95 41.85 32.15
C MET A 1 -30.64 40.57 31.38
N GLU A 2 -30.32 39.54 32.16
CA GLU A 2 -30.64 38.11 31.97
C GLU A 2 -30.82 37.58 30.53
N ASN A 3 -29.72 37.07 29.95
CA ASN A 3 -29.75 36.14 28.81
C ASN A 3 -29.19 34.73 29.20
N THR A 4 -29.08 34.46 30.51
CA THR A 4 -28.28 33.37 31.08
C THR A 4 -28.76 31.96 30.69
N PRO A 5 -30.06 31.58 30.74
CA PRO A 5 -30.46 30.19 30.49
C PRO A 5 -30.49 29.82 28.99
N ALA A 6 -30.87 30.75 28.10
CA ALA A 6 -30.95 30.46 26.67
C ALA A 6 -29.57 30.30 26.02
N ASN A 7 -28.57 31.07 26.49
CA ASN A 7 -27.21 30.99 25.98
C ASN A 7 -26.50 29.71 26.47
N GLU A 8 -26.66 29.34 27.75
CA GLU A 8 -26.15 28.08 28.30
C GLU A 8 -26.72 26.84 27.60
N GLN A 9 -28.02 26.84 27.29
CA GLN A 9 -28.65 25.74 26.54
C GLN A 9 -28.11 25.63 25.11
N GLN A 10 -27.86 26.75 24.43
CA GLN A 10 -27.30 26.75 23.08
C GLN A 10 -25.83 26.29 23.06
N GLU A 11 -25.05 26.68 24.06
CA GLU A 11 -23.66 26.23 24.23
C GLU A 11 -23.59 24.72 24.51
N THR A 12 -24.46 24.22 25.40
CA THR A 12 -24.54 22.79 25.71
C THR A 12 -24.94 21.98 24.47
N ARG A 13 -25.90 22.47 23.68
CA ARG A 13 -26.31 21.82 22.41
C ARG A 13 -25.17 21.78 21.39
N LEU A 14 -24.44 22.88 21.23
CA LEU A 14 -23.31 22.93 20.29
C LEU A 14 -22.20 21.96 20.72
N ASN A 15 -21.84 21.95 22.00
CA ASN A 15 -20.80 21.07 22.52
C ASN A 15 -21.18 19.58 22.36
N ASN A 16 -22.44 19.23 22.63
CA ASN A 16 -22.96 17.88 22.41
C ASN A 16 -22.94 17.49 20.92
N MET A 17 -23.27 18.41 20.00
CA MET A 17 -23.17 18.18 18.57
C MET A 17 -21.73 17.97 18.11
N VAL A 18 -20.79 18.79 18.58
CA VAL A 18 -19.36 18.61 18.30
C VAL A 18 -18.89 17.25 18.79
N GLY A 19 -19.22 16.88 20.03
CA GLY A 19 -18.88 15.58 20.60
C GLY A 19 -19.42 14.41 19.77
N LEU A 20 -20.65 14.51 19.28
CA LEU A 20 -21.25 13.49 18.40
C LEU A 20 -20.51 13.38 17.06
N VAL A 21 -20.20 14.51 16.41
CA VAL A 21 -19.46 14.53 15.13
C VAL A 21 -18.07 13.93 15.30
N VAL A 22 -17.33 14.33 16.34
CA VAL A 22 -16.00 13.78 16.63
C VAL A 22 -16.07 12.28 16.90
N LEU A 23 -17.05 11.81 17.68
CA LEU A 23 -17.25 10.39 17.95
C LEU A 23 -17.49 9.61 16.65
N LEU A 24 -18.41 10.06 15.80
CA LEU A 24 -18.75 9.39 14.55
C LEU A 24 -17.56 9.35 13.58
N LEU A 25 -16.88 10.48 13.39
CA LEU A 25 -15.70 10.54 12.52
C LEU A 25 -14.56 9.66 13.03
N SER A 26 -14.34 9.63 14.35
CA SER A 26 -13.31 8.78 14.97
C SER A 26 -13.59 7.29 14.76
N VAL A 27 -14.86 6.87 14.86
CA VAL A 27 -15.24 5.47 14.60
C VAL A 27 -14.96 5.11 13.13
N VAL A 28 -15.34 5.97 12.19
CA VAL A 28 -15.07 5.74 10.76
C VAL A 28 -13.57 5.68 10.47
N MET A 29 -12.80 6.61 11.04
CA MET A 29 -11.33 6.63 10.93
C MET A 29 -10.72 5.34 11.49
N ALA A 30 -11.20 4.84 12.63
CA ALA A 30 -10.70 3.60 13.23
C ALA A 30 -10.95 2.38 12.32
N PHE A 31 -12.12 2.28 11.68
CA PHE A 31 -12.38 1.22 10.69
C PHE A 31 -11.52 1.38 9.43
N GLY A 32 -11.31 2.61 8.96
CA GLY A 32 -10.38 2.95 7.88
C GLY A 32 -8.99 2.41 8.16
N LYS A 33 -8.43 2.73 9.35
CA LYS A 33 -7.11 2.26 9.80
C LYS A 33 -6.94 0.75 9.77
N ILE A 34 -7.93 0.02 10.28
CA ILE A 34 -7.85 -1.44 10.29
C ILE A 34 -7.72 -2.00 8.86
N LYS A 35 -8.42 -1.40 7.89
CA LYS A 35 -8.31 -1.82 6.49
C LYS A 35 -6.97 -1.40 5.88
N ASP A 36 -6.54 -0.18 6.16
CA ASP A 36 -5.27 0.40 5.74
C ASP A 36 -4.08 -0.47 6.18
N ASP A 37 -3.98 -0.78 7.48
CA ASP A 37 -2.94 -1.64 8.06
C ASP A 37 -2.85 -3.01 7.36
N ASN A 38 -4.00 -3.60 6.98
CA ASN A 38 -4.04 -4.88 6.27
C ASN A 38 -3.52 -4.78 4.82
N ILE A 39 -3.76 -3.63 4.16
CA ILE A 39 -3.23 -3.35 2.82
C ILE A 39 -1.73 -3.14 2.91
N VAL A 40 -1.25 -2.31 3.85
CA VAL A 40 0.18 -2.11 4.13
C VAL A 40 0.89 -3.45 4.37
N GLN A 41 0.30 -4.33 5.20
CA GLN A 41 0.85 -5.67 5.43
C GLN A 41 0.90 -6.51 4.14
N SER A 42 -0.13 -6.45 3.30
CA SER A 42 -0.16 -7.15 2.01
C SER A 42 0.87 -6.60 1.02
N ILE A 43 1.10 -5.28 1.00
CA ILE A 43 2.13 -4.62 0.22
C ILE A 43 3.51 -5.10 0.69
N GLN A 44 3.77 -5.05 2.00
CA GLN A 44 5.03 -5.50 2.59
C GLN A 44 5.30 -6.97 2.27
N GLN A 45 4.30 -7.84 2.43
CA GLN A 45 4.41 -9.25 2.08
C GLN A 45 4.74 -9.45 0.60
N SER A 46 4.09 -8.70 -0.30
CA SER A 46 4.35 -8.78 -1.75
C SER A 46 5.75 -8.27 -2.10
N LYS A 47 6.22 -7.18 -1.46
CA LYS A 47 7.59 -6.66 -1.62
C LYS A 47 8.64 -7.66 -1.11
N ILE A 48 8.41 -8.31 0.03
CA ILE A 48 9.28 -9.36 0.56
C ILE A 48 9.35 -10.53 -0.42
N GLN A 49 8.20 -11.01 -0.91
CA GLN A 49 8.15 -12.08 -1.92
C GLN A 49 8.90 -11.71 -3.20
N ALA A 50 8.77 -10.46 -3.67
CA ALA A 50 9.53 -9.98 -4.82
C ALA A 50 11.04 -10.04 -4.57
N VAL A 51 11.51 -9.56 -3.42
CA VAL A 51 12.93 -9.59 -3.03
C VAL A 51 13.45 -11.02 -2.94
N ASP A 52 12.72 -11.91 -2.26
CA ASP A 52 13.10 -13.33 -2.15
C ASP A 52 13.17 -14.01 -3.52
N THR A 53 12.17 -13.75 -4.38
CA THR A 53 12.15 -14.31 -5.73
C THR A 53 13.29 -13.76 -6.59
N TRP A 54 13.64 -12.49 -6.45
CA TRP A 54 14.81 -11.91 -7.10
C TRP A 54 16.10 -12.54 -6.60
N ASN A 55 16.24 -12.78 -5.30
CA ASN A 55 17.39 -13.47 -4.72
C ASN A 55 17.53 -14.89 -5.29
N GLU A 56 16.43 -15.64 -5.39
CA GLU A 56 16.40 -16.95 -6.04
C GLU A 56 16.80 -16.87 -7.52
N TYR A 57 16.27 -15.89 -8.26
CA TYR A 57 16.64 -15.64 -9.65
C TYR A 57 18.15 -15.39 -9.80
N GLN A 58 18.73 -14.53 -8.97
CA GLN A 58 20.17 -14.25 -8.99
C GLN A 58 20.99 -15.50 -8.68
N ALA A 59 20.57 -16.31 -7.70
CA ALA A 59 21.23 -17.56 -7.38
C ALA A 59 21.17 -18.57 -8.55
N LYS A 60 20.03 -18.64 -9.27
CA LYS A 60 19.89 -19.49 -10.46
C LYS A 60 20.76 -19.00 -11.62
N LYS A 61 20.82 -17.68 -11.85
CA LYS A 61 21.71 -17.08 -12.85
C LYS A 61 23.18 -17.35 -12.55
N LEU A 62 23.59 -17.30 -11.29
CA LEU A 62 24.95 -17.67 -10.88
C LEU A 62 25.26 -19.14 -11.19
N LYS A 63 24.34 -20.06 -10.85
CA LYS A 63 24.48 -21.50 -11.18
C LYS A 63 24.56 -21.74 -12.69
N LEU A 64 23.76 -21.02 -13.47
CA LEU A 64 23.80 -21.04 -14.92
C LEU A 64 25.16 -20.60 -15.46
N HIS A 65 25.67 -19.44 -15.02
CA HIS A 65 26.97 -18.95 -15.47
C HIS A 65 28.12 -19.86 -15.05
N LEU A 66 28.04 -20.49 -13.87
CA LEU A 66 29.01 -21.48 -13.44
C LEU A 66 28.99 -22.72 -14.35
N ALA A 67 27.81 -23.22 -14.73
CA ALA A 67 27.68 -24.35 -15.66
C ALA A 67 28.21 -24.00 -17.06
N GLU A 68 27.90 -22.81 -17.57
CA GLU A 68 28.42 -22.29 -18.85
C GLU A 68 29.96 -22.21 -18.84
N ASN A 69 30.54 -21.66 -17.77
CA ASN A 69 31.99 -21.58 -17.60
C ASN A 69 32.64 -22.96 -17.52
N ASN A 70 32.03 -23.91 -16.81
CA ASN A 70 32.51 -25.29 -16.74
C ASN A 70 32.47 -25.98 -18.10
N ILE A 71 31.43 -25.75 -18.91
CA ILE A 71 31.38 -26.24 -20.29
C ILE A 71 32.53 -25.66 -21.10
N LEU A 72 32.79 -24.34 -21.00
CA LEU A 72 33.89 -23.68 -21.72
C LEU A 72 35.26 -24.28 -21.33
N LEU A 73 35.49 -24.48 -20.03
CA LEU A 73 36.70 -25.14 -19.53
C LEU A 73 36.82 -26.58 -20.04
N LEU A 74 35.76 -27.38 -19.94
CA LEU A 74 35.79 -28.77 -20.43
C LEU A 74 35.99 -28.85 -21.94
N LYS A 75 35.50 -27.88 -22.71
CA LYS A 75 35.72 -27.77 -24.17
C LYS A 75 37.17 -27.43 -24.55
N SER A 76 37.96 -26.82 -23.65
CA SER A 76 39.38 -26.54 -23.90
C SER A 76 40.30 -27.73 -23.58
N LEU A 77 39.79 -28.76 -22.91
CA LEU A 77 40.50 -30.02 -22.62
C LEU A 77 40.32 -31.07 -23.74
N PRO A 78 41.16 -32.12 -23.78
CA PRO A 78 40.95 -33.25 -24.69
C PRO A 78 39.57 -33.90 -24.51
N GLN A 79 38.84 -34.04 -25.61
CA GLN A 79 37.44 -34.51 -25.62
C GLN A 79 37.35 -36.04 -25.52
N THR A 80 37.64 -36.58 -24.33
CA THR A 80 37.44 -37.99 -23.99
C THR A 80 35.96 -38.33 -23.77
N GLY A 81 35.62 -39.62 -23.68
CA GLY A 81 34.24 -40.05 -23.40
C GLY A 81 33.67 -39.50 -22.09
N HIS A 82 34.51 -39.36 -21.05
CA HIS A 82 34.14 -38.74 -19.79
C HIS A 82 33.85 -37.24 -19.95
N THR A 83 34.75 -36.50 -20.62
CA THR A 83 34.59 -35.05 -20.89
C THR A 83 33.29 -34.76 -21.65
N ARG A 84 32.99 -35.55 -22.70
CA ARG A 84 31.76 -35.41 -23.50
C ARG A 84 30.49 -35.69 -22.69
N GLY A 85 30.51 -36.70 -21.81
CA GLY A 85 29.39 -37.01 -20.93
C GLY A 85 29.10 -35.90 -19.92
N SER A 86 30.15 -35.32 -19.33
CA SER A 86 30.03 -34.18 -18.41
C SER A 86 29.47 -32.93 -19.11
N ILE A 87 29.94 -32.62 -20.33
CA ILE A 87 29.42 -31.50 -21.13
C ILE A 87 27.93 -31.68 -21.41
N ALA A 88 27.50 -32.87 -21.86
CA ALA A 88 26.08 -33.13 -22.15
C ALA A 88 25.18 -33.01 -20.91
N THR A 89 25.72 -33.35 -19.73
CA THR A 89 25.00 -33.18 -18.45
C THR A 89 24.85 -31.69 -18.12
N LEU A 90 25.93 -30.92 -18.22
CA LEU A 90 25.90 -29.48 -17.96
C LEU A 90 25.01 -28.72 -18.96
N GLU A 91 24.99 -29.12 -20.23
CA GLU A 91 24.11 -28.50 -21.24
C GLU A 91 22.62 -28.68 -20.89
N LYS A 92 22.23 -29.83 -20.32
CA LYS A 92 20.88 -30.04 -19.77
C LYS A 92 20.61 -29.13 -18.57
N GLU A 93 21.59 -28.96 -17.69
CA GLU A 93 21.45 -28.06 -16.53
C GLU A 93 21.31 -26.60 -16.95
N VAL A 94 22.09 -26.14 -17.94
CA VAL A 94 21.96 -24.80 -18.52
C VAL A 94 20.55 -24.59 -19.04
N ALA A 95 20.04 -25.49 -19.89
CA ALA A 95 18.68 -25.38 -20.43
C ALA A 95 17.61 -25.34 -19.33
N ARG A 96 17.76 -26.15 -18.27
CA ARG A 96 16.88 -26.12 -17.10
C ARG A 96 16.95 -24.78 -16.37
N TYR A 97 18.14 -24.32 -16.01
CA TYR A 97 18.31 -23.07 -15.26
C TYR A 97 17.87 -21.85 -16.06
N THR A 98 18.05 -21.82 -17.38
CA THR A 98 17.53 -20.75 -18.24
C THR A 98 16.01 -20.65 -18.13
N LYS A 99 15.31 -21.80 -18.22
CA LYS A 99 13.85 -21.85 -18.11
C LYS A 99 13.37 -21.45 -16.72
N GLU A 100 13.98 -21.99 -15.66
CA GLU A 100 13.62 -21.66 -14.28
C GLU A 100 13.87 -20.17 -13.96
N ALA A 101 15.00 -19.61 -14.41
CA ALA A 101 15.31 -18.20 -14.21
C ALA A 101 14.30 -17.27 -14.90
N ALA A 102 13.87 -17.59 -16.12
CA ALA A 102 12.83 -16.81 -16.80
C ALA A 102 11.50 -16.81 -16.01
N GLY A 103 11.10 -17.97 -15.47
CA GLY A 103 9.90 -18.08 -14.64
C GLY A 103 10.00 -17.28 -13.33
N LEU A 104 11.16 -17.32 -12.66
CA LEU A 104 11.41 -16.52 -11.45
C LEU A 104 11.39 -15.01 -11.73
N GLN A 105 11.94 -14.58 -12.86
CA GLN A 105 11.91 -13.17 -13.26
C GLN A 105 10.48 -12.68 -13.48
N GLU A 106 9.65 -13.49 -14.15
CA GLU A 106 8.24 -13.16 -14.36
C GLU A 106 7.45 -13.13 -13.04
N ALA A 107 7.70 -14.11 -12.15
CA ALA A 107 7.09 -14.17 -10.82
C ALA A 107 7.46 -12.94 -9.97
N ALA A 108 8.75 -12.57 -9.93
CA ALA A 108 9.21 -11.40 -9.19
C ALA A 108 8.50 -10.11 -9.65
N ARG A 109 8.40 -9.90 -10.97
CA ARG A 109 7.63 -8.78 -11.55
C ARG A 109 6.13 -8.88 -11.27
N GLY A 110 5.59 -10.08 -11.14
CA GLY A 110 4.22 -10.31 -10.70
C GLY A 110 3.98 -9.80 -9.28
N HIS A 111 4.90 -10.11 -8.36
CA HIS A 111 4.85 -9.61 -6.98
C HIS A 111 5.00 -8.08 -6.90
N GLU A 112 5.87 -7.48 -7.71
CA GLU A 112 6.03 -6.02 -7.82
C GLU A 112 4.73 -5.35 -8.29
N ARG A 113 4.13 -5.85 -9.38
CA ARG A 113 2.85 -5.32 -9.89
C ARG A 113 1.74 -5.41 -8.86
N LYS A 114 1.63 -6.53 -8.16
CA LYS A 114 0.65 -6.70 -7.09
C LYS A 114 0.86 -5.68 -5.96
N ALA A 115 2.12 -5.39 -5.61
CA ALA A 115 2.44 -4.37 -4.61
C ALA A 115 2.02 -2.97 -5.08
N GLU A 116 2.24 -2.63 -6.36
CA GLU A 116 1.86 -1.35 -6.96
C GLU A 116 0.33 -1.17 -7.03
N GLU A 117 -0.41 -2.22 -7.42
CA GLU A 117 -1.88 -2.23 -7.41
C GLU A 117 -2.45 -2.01 -6.00
N LEU A 118 -1.81 -2.58 -4.98
CA LEU A 118 -2.20 -2.37 -3.59
C LEU A 118 -1.85 -0.97 -3.09
N ASN A 119 -0.72 -0.40 -3.53
CA ASN A 119 -0.27 0.94 -3.14
C ASN A 119 -1.28 2.02 -3.56
N ILE A 120 -1.92 1.87 -4.71
CA ILE A 120 -2.98 2.78 -5.16
C ILE A 120 -4.15 2.85 -4.16
N ARG A 121 -4.46 1.73 -3.51
CA ARG A 121 -5.55 1.65 -2.51
C ARG A 121 -5.12 2.22 -1.15
N ASP A 122 -3.85 2.02 -0.80
CA ASP A 122 -3.17 2.62 0.36
C ASP A 122 -3.27 4.15 0.29
N ASP A 123 -2.84 4.74 -0.84
CA ASP A 123 -2.83 6.19 -1.05
C ASP A 123 -4.24 6.83 -0.89
N GLN A 124 -5.30 6.12 -1.29
CA GLN A 124 -6.69 6.57 -1.11
C GLN A 124 -7.12 6.55 0.36
N LEU A 125 -6.67 5.56 1.14
CA LEU A 125 -6.99 5.45 2.56
C LEU A 125 -6.22 6.47 3.38
N ASP A 126 -4.94 6.71 3.07
CA ASP A 126 -4.13 7.79 3.64
C ASP A 126 -4.80 9.17 3.45
N LEU A 127 -5.29 9.44 2.24
CA LEU A 127 -6.01 10.68 1.96
C LEU A 127 -7.32 10.79 2.76
N ALA A 128 -8.07 9.68 2.88
CA ALA A 128 -9.29 9.65 3.68
C ALA A 128 -8.99 9.89 5.17
N GLU A 129 -7.95 9.27 5.72
CA GLU A 129 -7.49 9.48 7.09
C GLU A 129 -7.12 10.95 7.32
N ALA A 130 -6.35 11.55 6.42
CA ALA A 130 -5.95 12.95 6.53
C ALA A 130 -7.18 13.89 6.56
N LEU A 131 -8.15 13.68 5.68
CA LEU A 131 -9.40 14.47 5.64
C LEU A 131 -10.23 14.31 6.91
N LEU A 132 -10.38 13.08 7.42
CA LEU A 132 -11.11 12.80 8.66
C LEU A 132 -10.40 13.44 9.87
N SER A 133 -9.07 13.38 9.94
CA SER A 133 -8.27 14.01 10.99
C SER A 133 -8.44 15.54 11.00
N ILE A 134 -8.40 16.18 9.83
CA ILE A 134 -8.67 17.61 9.68
C ILE A 134 -10.10 17.95 10.11
N ALA A 135 -11.09 17.14 9.73
CA ALA A 135 -12.48 17.35 10.12
C ALA A 135 -12.68 17.26 11.65
N ILE A 136 -12.04 16.29 12.31
CA ILE A 136 -12.05 16.13 13.77
C ILE A 136 -11.37 17.33 14.44
N ALA A 137 -10.21 17.78 13.94
CA ALA A 137 -9.51 18.95 14.46
C ALA A 137 -10.37 20.23 14.36
N LEU A 138 -11.01 20.46 13.22
CA LEU A 138 -11.94 21.59 13.02
C LEU A 138 -13.16 21.50 13.95
N ALA A 139 -13.71 20.30 14.19
CA ALA A 139 -14.77 20.10 15.15
C ALA A 139 -14.31 20.47 16.57
N GLY A 140 -13.11 20.02 16.97
CA GLY A 140 -12.51 20.35 18.27
C GLY A 140 -12.30 21.86 18.45
N ILE A 141 -11.77 22.54 17.45
CA ILE A 141 -11.63 24.01 17.46
C ILE A 141 -13.01 24.68 17.58
N THR A 142 -14.04 24.14 16.92
CA THR A 142 -15.41 24.66 16.99
C THR A 142 -15.99 24.59 18.41
N ALA A 143 -15.68 23.56 19.20
CA ALA A 143 -16.09 23.49 20.60
C ALA A 143 -15.51 24.64 21.44
N ILE A 144 -14.29 25.09 21.12
CA ILE A 144 -13.60 26.17 21.85
C ILE A 144 -14.08 27.54 21.34
N THR A 145 -14.13 27.76 20.03
CA THR A 145 -14.46 29.06 19.42
C THR A 145 -15.95 29.36 19.41
N ARG A 146 -16.80 28.33 19.56
CA ARG A 146 -18.27 28.41 19.53
C ARG A 146 -18.85 28.97 18.23
N GLN A 147 -18.06 28.98 17.15
CA GLN A 147 -18.49 29.50 15.85
C GLN A 147 -19.16 28.41 15.00
N ARG A 148 -20.48 28.51 14.83
CA ARG A 148 -21.30 27.48 14.15
C ARG A 148 -20.92 27.24 12.67
N TRP A 149 -20.36 28.23 11.98
CA TRP A 149 -19.93 28.03 10.58
C TRP A 149 -18.72 27.09 10.47
N MET A 150 -17.87 27.01 11.50
CA MET A 150 -16.75 26.05 11.55
C MET A 150 -17.26 24.61 11.71
N LEU A 151 -18.44 24.42 12.30
CA LEU A 151 -19.10 23.11 12.35
C LEU A 151 -19.51 22.66 10.94
N LEU A 152 -19.98 23.58 10.11
CA LEU A 152 -20.38 23.31 8.72
C LEU A 152 -19.17 22.96 7.85
N THR A 153 -18.04 23.65 8.02
CA THR A 153 -16.81 23.31 7.29
C THR A 153 -16.23 21.98 7.75
N SER A 154 -16.21 21.72 9.07
CA SER A 154 -15.84 20.40 9.62
C SER A 154 -16.73 19.29 9.06
N ALA A 155 -18.06 19.49 9.09
CA ALA A 155 -19.01 18.52 8.55
C ALA A 155 -18.76 18.27 7.07
N GLY A 156 -18.56 19.33 6.26
CA GLY A 156 -18.26 19.22 4.83
C GLY A 156 -17.01 18.37 4.56
N THR A 157 -15.89 18.71 5.21
CA THR A 157 -14.63 17.94 5.08
C THR A 157 -14.80 16.51 5.58
N GLY A 158 -15.54 16.30 6.67
CA GLY A 158 -15.84 14.98 7.24
C GLY A 158 -16.67 14.10 6.29
N THR A 159 -17.70 14.65 5.63
CA THR A 159 -18.44 13.93 4.59
C THR A 159 -17.57 13.55 3.39
N CYS A 160 -16.65 14.42 2.97
CA CYS A 160 -15.69 14.09 1.92
C CYS A 160 -14.78 12.93 2.35
N GLY A 161 -14.21 12.99 3.56
CA GLY A 161 -13.39 11.90 4.11
C GLY A 161 -14.17 10.58 4.19
N LEU A 162 -15.42 10.63 4.65
CA LEU A 162 -16.29 9.45 4.73
C LEU A 162 -16.63 8.87 3.36
N ALA A 163 -16.84 9.71 2.35
CA ALA A 163 -17.04 9.28 0.97
C ALA A 163 -15.79 8.56 0.41
N PHE A 164 -14.59 9.08 0.69
CA PHE A 164 -13.33 8.40 0.32
C PHE A 164 -13.14 7.08 1.07
N THR A 165 -13.45 7.02 2.37
CA THR A 165 -13.42 5.76 3.12
C THR A 165 -14.38 4.74 2.49
N VAL A 166 -15.62 5.13 2.17
CA VAL A 166 -16.60 4.22 1.55
C VAL A 166 -16.14 3.78 0.15
N ALA A 167 -15.58 4.68 -0.66
CA ALA A 167 -15.04 4.35 -1.98
C ALA A 167 -13.88 3.35 -1.89
N ALA A 168 -12.94 3.58 -0.97
CA ALA A 168 -11.84 2.67 -0.69
C ALA A 168 -12.34 1.32 -0.14
N PHE A 169 -13.43 1.30 0.64
CA PHE A 169 -14.07 0.07 1.12
C PHE A 169 -14.72 -0.73 -0.01
N ALA A 170 -15.44 -0.05 -0.91
CA ALA A 170 -16.10 -0.64 -2.07
C ALA A 170 -15.14 -1.07 -3.19
N GLY A 171 -13.88 -0.64 -3.13
CA GLY A 171 -12.89 -0.90 -4.18
C GLY A 171 -13.15 -0.06 -5.44
N TRP A 172 -13.80 1.09 -5.30
CA TRP A 172 -13.91 2.05 -6.39
C TRP A 172 -12.62 2.86 -6.50
N ASP A 173 -11.92 2.71 -7.62
CA ASP A 173 -10.76 3.51 -7.98
C ASP A 173 -11.20 4.94 -8.34
N TRP A 174 -11.61 5.72 -7.34
CA TRP A 174 -11.65 7.16 -7.50
C TRP A 174 -10.21 7.65 -7.47
N HIS A 175 -9.71 8.05 -8.63
CA HIS A 175 -8.35 8.58 -8.82
C HIS A 175 -8.32 10.10 -8.64
N PRO A 176 -7.94 10.63 -7.47
CA PRO A 176 -7.46 11.99 -7.36
C PRO A 176 -5.96 12.04 -7.73
N GLU A 177 -5.61 11.63 -8.95
CA GLU A 177 -4.23 11.62 -9.49
C GLU A 177 -3.50 12.97 -9.30
N VAL A 178 -4.27 14.07 -9.32
CA VAL A 178 -3.74 15.44 -9.17
C VAL A 178 -3.29 15.74 -7.74
N LEU A 179 -3.95 15.16 -6.73
CA LEU A 179 -3.69 15.42 -5.32
C LEU A 179 -2.54 14.54 -4.81
N ILE A 180 -2.50 13.27 -5.22
CA ILE A 180 -1.43 12.33 -4.86
C ILE A 180 -0.10 12.79 -5.47
N ARG A 181 -0.07 13.17 -6.75
CA ARG A 181 1.15 13.68 -7.42
C ARG A 181 1.69 14.99 -6.84
N PHE A 182 0.89 15.74 -6.08
CA PHE A 182 1.37 16.95 -5.39
C PHE A 182 2.00 16.64 -4.02
N LEU A 183 1.69 15.48 -3.43
CA LEU A 183 2.11 15.06 -2.09
C LEU A 183 3.22 13.99 -2.09
N THR A 184 3.48 13.34 -3.22
CA THR A 184 4.59 12.37 -3.44
C THR A 184 5.69 12.99 -4.29
#